data_AF-A0A1E4BBC4-F1
#
_entry.id   AF-A0A1E4BBC4-F1
#
_cell.length_a   1.000
_cell.length_b   1.000
_cell.length_c   1.000
_cell.angle_alpha   90.00
_cell.angle_beta   90.00
_cell.angle_gamma   90.00
#
_symmetry.space_group_name_H-M   'P 1'
#
loop_
_entity.id
_entity.type
_entity.pdbx_description
1 polymer ?
#
loop_
_entity_poly.entity_id
_entity_poly.type
_entity_poly.pdbx_seq_one_letter_code
_entity_poly.pdbx_strand_id
1 'polypeptide(L)'
;MASAPHTIRSVEELRAQVPAILKRLNADQSLLLAAAANPVLALEELGYRIPNELHRELDHRIRFSATERERLATLVARMHEIATVPFDPDDPADLERILFTRLELPELAASPVRIAITGAAGATEGAKEMSSRRSGTREQSQSGPMSIAPTILQHRLAVRYHATAAGPEPDVLLALAGTHPIVEPLLEYRAIVARHAPFAPRALYERVRRGAIGGVSLKLRARLHRREV
;
A
#
# COMPACT_ATOMS: atom_id res chain seq x y z
N MET A 1 6.40 -36.54 -7.88
CA MET A 1 6.36 -35.60 -9.02
C MET A 1 5.56 -34.39 -8.58
N ALA A 2 6.15 -33.20 -8.56
CA ALA A 2 5.41 -31.99 -8.20
C ALA A 2 4.40 -31.71 -9.33
N SER A 3 3.09 -31.82 -9.04
CA SER A 3 2.06 -31.38 -9.97
C SER A 3 2.31 -29.93 -10.37
N ALA A 4 2.17 -29.61 -11.65
CA ALA A 4 2.28 -28.24 -12.14
C ALA A 4 1.32 -27.32 -11.34
N PRO A 5 1.73 -26.07 -11.03
CA PRO A 5 0.90 -25.15 -10.26
C PRO A 5 -0.42 -24.90 -10.99
N HIS A 6 -1.53 -25.11 -10.29
CA HIS A 6 -2.86 -24.93 -10.86
C HIS A 6 -3.14 -23.44 -10.99
N THR A 7 -3.28 -22.95 -12.22
CA THR A 7 -3.51 -21.52 -12.46
C THR A 7 -5.00 -21.23 -12.39
N ILE A 8 -5.42 -20.40 -11.44
CA ILE A 8 -6.80 -19.93 -11.32
C ILE A 8 -6.92 -18.65 -12.13
N ARG A 9 -7.76 -18.65 -13.17
CA ARG A 9 -7.91 -17.54 -14.12
C ARG A 9 -9.14 -16.67 -13.89
N SER A 10 -10.10 -17.15 -13.09
CA SER A 10 -11.33 -16.40 -12.79
C SER A 10 -11.82 -16.62 -11.36
N VAL A 11 -12.75 -15.76 -10.94
CA VAL A 11 -13.44 -15.87 -9.64
C VAL A 11 -14.32 -17.12 -9.60
N GLU A 12 -14.92 -17.50 -10.73
CA GLU A 12 -15.74 -18.69 -10.89
C GLU A 12 -14.89 -19.96 -10.69
N GLU A 13 -13.70 -19.99 -11.28
CA GLU A 13 -12.75 -21.09 -11.09
C GLU A 13 -12.28 -21.15 -9.63
N LEU A 14 -11.97 -20.00 -9.00
CA LEU A 14 -11.63 -19.96 -7.58
C LEU A 14 -12.76 -20.54 -6.72
N ARG A 15 -14.02 -20.16 -7.01
CA ARG A 15 -15.21 -20.64 -6.30
C ARG A 15 -15.38 -22.15 -6.43
N ALA A 16 -15.13 -22.71 -7.61
CA ALA A 16 -15.18 -24.16 -7.82
C ALA A 16 -14.13 -24.90 -6.96
N GLN A 17 -12.99 -24.27 -6.68
CA GLN A 17 -11.92 -24.84 -5.87
C GLN A 17 -12.09 -24.63 -4.35
N VAL A 18 -13.07 -23.83 -3.90
CA VAL A 18 -13.25 -23.50 -2.47
C VAL A 18 -13.31 -24.74 -1.56
N PRO A 19 -14.04 -25.83 -1.88
CA PRO A 19 -14.06 -27.01 -1.02
C PRO A 19 -12.67 -27.65 -0.85
N ALA A 20 -11.90 -27.75 -1.92
CA ALA A 20 -10.55 -28.30 -1.89
C ALA A 20 -9.57 -27.39 -1.13
N ILE A 21 -9.68 -26.07 -1.34
CA ILE A 21 -8.92 -25.05 -0.62
C ILE A 21 -9.19 -25.15 0.88
N LEU A 22 -10.46 -25.15 1.30
CA LEU A 22 -10.84 -25.21 2.71
C LEU A 22 -10.37 -26.51 3.37
N LYS A 23 -10.46 -27.65 2.68
CA LYS A 23 -9.92 -28.92 3.20
C LYS A 23 -8.42 -28.82 3.50
N ARG A 24 -7.65 -28.16 2.62
CA ARG A 24 -6.20 -27.99 2.80
C ARG A 24 -5.85 -26.95 3.85
N LEU A 25 -6.57 -25.83 3.91
CA LEU A 25 -6.40 -24.81 4.95
C LEU A 25 -6.72 -25.36 6.34
N ASN A 26 -7.82 -26.12 6.49
CA ASN A 26 -8.21 -26.69 7.78
C ASN A 26 -7.23 -27.77 8.28
N ALA A 27 -6.40 -28.35 7.40
CA ALA A 27 -5.35 -29.28 7.78
C ALA A 27 -4.07 -28.58 8.33
N ASP A 28 -3.93 -27.26 8.11
CA ASP A 28 -2.79 -26.47 8.59
C ASP A 28 -3.29 -25.19 9.28
N GLN A 29 -3.37 -25.22 10.61
CA GLN A 29 -3.84 -24.09 11.42
C GLN A 29 -2.99 -22.82 11.22
N SER A 30 -1.68 -22.97 11.02
CA SER A 30 -0.79 -21.83 10.81
C SER A 30 -1.01 -21.16 9.46
N LEU A 31 -1.28 -21.95 8.43
CA LEU A 31 -1.70 -21.45 7.12
C LEU A 31 -3.11 -20.83 7.18
N LEU A 32 -4.04 -21.40 7.94
CA LEU A 32 -5.37 -20.82 8.15
C LEU A 32 -5.30 -19.40 8.74
N LEU A 33 -4.46 -19.20 9.77
CA LEU A 33 -4.22 -17.88 10.35
C LEU A 33 -3.55 -16.92 9.37
N ALA A 34 -2.57 -17.40 8.60
CA ALA A 34 -1.90 -16.61 7.58
C ALA A 34 -2.86 -16.20 6.44
N ALA A 35 -3.74 -17.11 6.00
CA ALA A 35 -4.80 -16.85 5.03
C ALA A 35 -5.77 -15.77 5.49
N ALA A 36 -6.00 -15.67 6.80
CA ALA A 36 -6.84 -14.63 7.38
C ALA A 36 -6.18 -13.23 7.32
N ALA A 37 -4.85 -13.17 7.23
CA ALA A 37 -4.09 -11.94 7.04
C ALA A 37 -3.92 -11.57 5.55
N ASN A 38 -3.70 -12.56 4.70
CA ASN A 38 -3.65 -12.40 3.25
C ASN A 38 -4.07 -13.70 2.53
N PRO A 39 -5.31 -13.77 2.02
CA PRO A 39 -5.82 -15.00 1.40
C PRO A 39 -5.17 -15.30 0.05
N VAL A 40 -4.73 -14.27 -0.68
CA VAL A 40 -4.08 -14.43 -1.98
C VAL A 40 -2.73 -15.13 -1.82
N LEU A 41 -1.92 -14.71 -0.85
CA LEU A 41 -0.64 -15.36 -0.53
C LEU A 41 -0.83 -16.79 -0.04
N ALA A 42 -1.88 -17.07 0.73
CA ALA A 42 -2.19 -18.43 1.15
C ALA A 42 -2.57 -19.34 -0.03
N LEU A 43 -3.29 -18.82 -1.03
CA LEU A 43 -3.57 -19.57 -2.25
C LEU A 43 -2.28 -19.87 -3.04
N GLU A 44 -1.36 -18.90 -3.13
CA GLU A 44 -0.03 -19.14 -3.73
C GLU A 44 0.73 -20.26 -3.01
N GLU A 45 0.72 -20.26 -1.68
CA GLU A 45 1.39 -21.29 -0.87
C GLU A 45 0.74 -22.68 -1.04
N LEU A 46 -0.58 -22.71 -1.26
CA LEU A 46 -1.28 -23.95 -1.65
C LEU A 46 -0.92 -24.41 -3.07
N GLY A 47 -0.07 -23.70 -3.80
CA GLY A 47 0.39 -24.06 -5.14
C GLY A 47 -0.53 -23.58 -6.25
N TYR A 48 -1.43 -22.63 -5.96
CA TYR A 48 -2.20 -21.97 -7.00
C TYR A 48 -1.40 -20.81 -7.60
N ARG A 49 -1.52 -20.60 -8.90
CA ARG A 49 -1.01 -19.38 -9.55
C ARG A 49 -2.20 -18.46 -9.83
N ILE A 50 -2.13 -17.23 -9.36
CA ILE A 50 -3.17 -16.22 -9.55
C ILE A 50 -2.57 -15.09 -10.41
N PRO A 51 -3.16 -14.74 -11.56
CA PRO A 51 -2.74 -13.60 -12.36
C PRO A 51 -2.92 -12.27 -11.61
N ASN A 52 -2.09 -11.27 -11.92
CA ASN A 52 -2.12 -9.95 -11.26
C ASN A 52 -3.49 -9.26 -11.39
N GLU A 53 -4.17 -9.45 -12.51
CA GLU A 53 -5.50 -8.90 -12.76
C GLU A 53 -6.52 -9.48 -11.77
N LEU A 54 -6.42 -10.79 -11.51
CA LEU A 54 -7.28 -11.47 -10.55
C LEU A 54 -6.92 -11.11 -9.10
N HIS A 55 -5.66 -10.75 -8.79
CA HIS A 55 -5.30 -10.24 -7.46
C HIS A 55 -6.13 -9.02 -7.08
N ARG A 56 -6.23 -8.04 -7.97
CA ARG A 56 -6.99 -6.79 -7.74
C ARG A 56 -8.48 -7.06 -7.57
N GLU A 57 -9.04 -7.91 -8.43
CA GLU A 57 -10.44 -8.27 -8.35
C GLU A 57 -10.77 -8.99 -7.03
N LEU A 58 -9.89 -9.89 -6.56
CA LEU A 58 -10.05 -10.55 -5.27
C LEU A 58 -9.93 -9.58 -4.10
N ASP A 59 -8.94 -8.69 -4.13
CA ASP A 59 -8.77 -7.63 -3.13
C ASP A 59 -10.03 -6.78 -3.03
N HIS A 60 -10.58 -6.33 -4.16
CA HIS A 60 -11.79 -5.53 -4.19
C HIS A 60 -13.02 -6.28 -3.68
N ARG A 61 -13.18 -7.55 -4.08
CA ARG A 61 -14.31 -8.37 -3.65
C ARG A 61 -14.33 -8.66 -2.17
N ILE A 62 -13.16 -8.84 -1.57
CA ILE A 62 -13.02 -9.17 -0.16
C ILE A 62 -13.10 -7.92 0.71
N ARG A 63 -12.43 -6.82 0.32
CA ARG A 63 -12.34 -5.59 1.13
C ARG A 63 -13.62 -4.75 1.07
N PHE A 64 -14.20 -4.58 -0.12
CA PHE A 64 -15.28 -3.63 -0.36
C PHE A 64 -16.65 -4.32 -0.46
N SER A 65 -17.74 -3.65 -0.09
CA SER A 65 -19.11 -4.09 -0.39
C SER A 65 -19.41 -4.01 -1.89
N ALA A 66 -20.55 -4.56 -2.34
CA ALA A 66 -20.98 -4.41 -3.72
C ALA A 66 -21.23 -2.93 -4.10
N THR A 67 -21.86 -2.18 -3.20
CA THR A 67 -22.14 -0.74 -3.38
C THR A 67 -20.85 0.09 -3.40
N GLU A 68 -19.88 -0.22 -2.55
CA GLU A 68 -18.57 0.44 -2.57
C GLU A 68 -17.81 0.15 -3.86
N ARG A 69 -17.83 -1.10 -4.35
CA ARG A 69 -17.19 -1.45 -5.62
C ARG A 69 -17.82 -0.73 -6.81
N GLU A 70 -19.14 -0.64 -6.86
CA GLU A 70 -19.85 0.11 -7.91
C GLU A 70 -19.47 1.60 -7.85
N ARG A 71 -19.38 2.16 -6.64
CA ARG A 71 -18.95 3.55 -6.45
C ARG A 71 -17.50 3.76 -6.90
N LEU A 72 -16.57 2.87 -6.52
CA LEU A 72 -15.18 2.91 -6.96
C LEU A 72 -15.09 2.83 -8.49
N ALA A 73 -15.83 1.92 -9.13
CA ALA A 73 -15.87 1.79 -10.59
C ALA A 73 -16.36 3.07 -11.27
N THR A 74 -17.40 3.70 -10.72
CA THR A 74 -17.92 4.99 -11.21
C THR A 74 -16.88 6.10 -11.10
N LEU A 75 -16.17 6.17 -9.97
CA LEU A 75 -15.12 7.16 -9.76
C LEU A 75 -13.95 6.95 -10.72
N VAL A 76 -13.53 5.70 -10.95
CA VAL A 76 -12.49 5.36 -11.92
C VAL A 76 -12.88 5.76 -13.33
N ALA A 77 -14.09 5.42 -13.77
CA ALA A 77 -14.60 5.83 -15.08
C ALA A 77 -14.57 7.35 -15.25
N ARG A 78 -15.06 8.10 -14.25
CA ARG A 78 -15.00 9.56 -14.25
C ARG A 78 -13.57 10.11 -14.29
N MET A 79 -12.64 9.50 -13.55
CA MET A 79 -11.22 9.90 -13.62
C MET A 79 -10.62 9.67 -14.99
N HIS A 80 -10.96 8.56 -15.67
CA HIS A 80 -10.50 8.27 -17.03
C HIS A 80 -11.10 9.23 -18.06
N GLU A 81 -12.37 9.61 -17.92
CA GLU A 81 -13.00 10.64 -18.74
C GLU A 81 -12.27 11.99 -18.63
N ILE A 82 -11.95 12.40 -17.39
CA ILE A 82 -11.23 13.66 -17.12
C ILE A 82 -9.78 13.58 -17.62
N ALA A 83 -9.07 12.48 -17.35
CA ALA A 83 -7.68 12.30 -17.75
C ALA A 83 -7.51 12.05 -19.24
N THR A 84 -8.58 11.67 -19.95
CA THR A 84 -8.62 11.23 -21.37
C THR A 84 -7.76 9.99 -21.67
N VAL A 85 -7.20 9.36 -20.64
CA VAL A 85 -6.38 8.15 -20.73
C VAL A 85 -6.69 7.22 -19.56
N PRO A 86 -6.66 5.90 -19.76
CA PRO A 86 -6.77 4.95 -18.66
C PRO A 86 -5.50 5.01 -17.81
N PHE A 87 -5.69 4.88 -16.51
CA PHE A 87 -4.62 4.75 -15.52
C PHE A 87 -5.14 4.03 -14.27
N ASP A 88 -4.22 3.55 -13.44
CA ASP A 88 -4.55 2.91 -12.18
C ASP A 88 -4.39 3.87 -10.99
N PRO A 89 -5.47 4.23 -10.27
CA PRO A 89 -5.38 5.10 -9.09
C PRO A 89 -4.72 4.43 -7.87
N ASP A 90 -4.58 3.10 -7.87
CA ASP A 90 -3.91 2.34 -6.81
C ASP A 90 -2.41 2.13 -7.08
N ASP A 91 -1.92 2.46 -8.28
CA ASP A 91 -0.50 2.47 -8.62
C ASP A 91 0.06 3.89 -8.42
N PRO A 92 0.89 4.12 -7.38
CA PRO A 92 1.42 5.45 -7.11
C PRO A 92 2.27 6.02 -8.25
N ALA A 93 2.95 5.17 -9.02
CA ALA A 93 3.79 5.62 -10.13
C ALA A 93 2.93 6.04 -11.34
N ASP A 94 1.88 5.27 -11.63
CA ASP A 94 0.94 5.63 -12.69
C ASP A 94 0.13 6.89 -12.32
N LEU A 95 -0.27 6.99 -11.05
CA LEU A 95 -0.96 8.16 -10.51
C LEU A 95 -0.08 9.42 -10.57
N GLU A 96 1.19 9.34 -10.16
CA GLU A 96 2.14 10.46 -10.25
C GLU A 96 2.27 10.97 -11.69
N ARG A 97 2.47 10.03 -12.63
CA ARG A 97 2.59 10.31 -14.06
C ARG A 97 1.36 11.06 -14.58
N ILE A 98 0.15 10.62 -14.20
CA ILE A 98 -1.07 11.29 -14.64
C ILE A 98 -1.21 12.68 -14.02
N LEU A 99 -1.04 12.81 -12.71
CA LEU A 99 -1.28 14.08 -12.01
C LEU A 99 -0.29 15.17 -12.41
N PHE A 100 1.02 14.86 -12.42
CA PHE A 100 2.06 15.88 -12.54
C PHE A 100 2.66 15.97 -13.93
N THR A 101 2.75 14.84 -14.65
CA THR A 101 3.32 14.86 -16.01
C THR A 101 2.26 15.14 -17.07
N ARG A 102 1.05 14.57 -16.94
CA ARG A 102 0.03 14.69 -17.99
C ARG A 102 -0.94 15.85 -17.77
N LEU A 103 -1.43 16.00 -16.53
CA LEU A 103 -2.40 17.04 -16.17
C LEU A 103 -1.73 18.30 -15.64
N GLU A 104 -0.40 18.28 -15.48
CA GLU A 104 0.42 19.43 -15.08
C GLU A 104 -0.08 20.11 -13.81
N LEU A 105 -0.60 19.32 -12.85
CA LEU A 105 -0.98 19.86 -11.55
C LEU A 105 0.25 20.46 -10.86
N PRO A 106 0.08 21.54 -10.08
CA PRO A 106 1.20 22.14 -9.34
C PRO A 106 1.81 21.10 -8.41
N GLU A 107 3.14 21.04 -8.38
CA GLU A 107 3.85 20.14 -7.47
C GLU A 107 3.39 20.37 -6.03
N LEU A 108 3.17 19.27 -5.32
CA LEU A 108 2.91 19.29 -3.90
C LEU A 108 4.13 19.84 -3.19
N ALA A 109 4.11 21.14 -2.84
CA ALA A 109 5.17 21.76 -2.05
C ALA A 109 5.49 20.84 -0.86
N ALA A 110 6.77 20.46 -0.75
CA ALA A 110 7.25 19.69 0.38
C ALA A 110 7.02 20.55 1.63
N SER A 111 5.93 20.30 2.35
CA SER A 111 5.65 21.01 3.60
C SER A 111 6.82 20.72 4.52
N PRO A 112 7.63 21.74 4.91
CA PRO A 112 8.71 21.51 5.84
C PRO A 112 8.04 21.29 7.19
N VAL A 113 7.89 20.02 7.59
CA VAL A 113 7.62 19.69 8.98
C VAL A 113 8.85 20.16 9.76
N ARG A 114 8.79 21.41 10.24
CA ARG A 114 9.72 21.94 11.23
C ARG A 114 9.41 21.23 12.53
N ILE A 115 10.06 20.08 12.75
CA ILE A 115 10.18 19.53 14.09
C ILE A 115 11.03 20.52 14.86
N ALA A 116 10.39 21.41 15.61
CA ALA A 116 11.07 22.18 16.64
C ALA A 116 11.56 21.17 17.68
N ILE A 117 12.82 20.77 17.58
CA ILE A 117 13.51 20.09 18.65
C ILE A 117 13.77 21.16 19.72
N THR A 118 12.77 21.46 20.55
CA THR A 118 13.00 22.12 21.83
C THR A 118 13.62 21.09 22.76
N GLY A 119 14.93 20.90 22.60
CA GLY A 119 15.78 20.10 23.46
C GLY A 119 16.68 21.01 24.29
N ALA A 120 16.26 21.21 25.54
CA ALA A 120 17.06 21.42 26.74
C ALA A 120 18.44 22.09 26.59
N ALA A 121 18.51 23.36 26.98
CA ALA A 121 19.72 23.94 27.55
C ALA A 121 20.03 23.21 28.88
N GLY A 122 21.18 22.53 28.92
CA GLY A 122 21.66 21.82 30.10
C GLY A 122 23.10 21.38 29.93
N ALA A 123 24.02 22.25 30.35
CA ALA A 123 25.35 22.00 30.91
C ALA A 123 26.24 20.88 30.31
N THR A 124 27.40 21.27 29.80
CA THR A 124 28.71 20.95 30.42
C THR A 124 29.84 21.67 29.68
N GLU A 125 30.39 22.68 30.34
CA GLU A 125 31.69 23.25 30.02
C GLU A 125 32.81 22.35 30.58
N GLY A 126 33.88 22.19 29.80
CA GLY A 126 35.22 21.93 30.31
C GLY A 126 35.82 20.57 30.00
N ALA A 127 36.65 20.50 28.94
CA ALA A 127 38.06 20.11 29.04
C ALA A 127 38.78 20.12 27.67
N LYS A 128 39.83 20.95 27.62
CA LYS A 128 41.06 20.91 26.82
C LYS A 128 41.33 19.66 25.96
N GLU A 129 41.77 19.86 24.71
CA GLU A 129 43.17 19.65 24.33
C GLU A 129 43.48 20.11 22.89
N MET A 130 44.50 20.97 22.79
CA MET A 130 45.27 21.24 21.58
C MET A 130 46.19 20.05 21.31
N SER A 131 46.26 19.54 20.08
CA SER A 131 47.52 19.50 19.33
C SER A 131 47.34 19.05 17.89
N SER A 132 48.01 19.78 17.02
CA SER A 132 48.11 19.66 15.57
C SER A 132 48.86 18.41 15.07
N ARG A 133 48.52 17.91 13.87
CA ARG A 133 49.34 18.01 12.63
C ARG A 133 48.90 16.99 11.56
N ARG A 134 48.64 17.54 10.34
CA ARG A 134 48.99 17.06 8.97
C ARG A 134 48.58 15.61 8.61
N SER A 135 47.99 15.27 7.46
CA SER A 135 48.21 15.71 6.07
C SER A 135 47.37 14.82 5.14
N GLY A 136 46.95 15.35 3.97
CA GLY A 136 46.44 14.59 2.82
C GLY A 136 45.02 14.01 3.03
N THR A 137 44.06 14.09 2.13
CA THR A 137 44.15 13.96 0.67
C THR A 137 42.92 14.63 0.07
N ARG A 138 43.17 15.38 -1.00
CA ARG A 138 42.17 16.00 -1.86
C ARG A 138 41.83 14.98 -2.93
N GLU A 139 40.68 14.32 -2.83
CA GLU A 139 40.02 13.72 -3.99
C GLU A 139 38.59 14.25 -4.08
N GLN A 140 38.49 15.24 -4.95
CA GLN A 140 37.28 15.73 -5.56
C GLN A 140 36.57 14.59 -6.31
N SER A 141 35.26 14.55 -6.11
CA SER A 141 34.26 14.41 -7.17
C SER A 141 34.06 13.03 -7.78
N GLN A 142 32.95 12.40 -7.38
CA GLN A 142 31.90 11.99 -8.30
C GLN A 142 30.60 11.67 -7.53
N SER A 143 30.01 12.68 -6.90
CA SER A 143 28.58 12.66 -6.58
C SER A 143 27.84 13.18 -7.81
N GLY A 144 27.54 12.27 -8.75
CA GLY A 144 26.49 12.55 -9.73
C GLY A 144 25.19 12.83 -8.99
N PRO A 145 24.28 13.67 -9.52
CA PRO A 145 22.96 13.81 -8.93
C PRO A 145 22.24 12.48 -9.10
N MET A 146 22.26 11.62 -8.07
CA MET A 146 21.24 10.59 -7.98
C MET A 146 19.90 11.34 -7.91
N SER A 147 19.13 11.23 -8.99
CA SER A 147 17.73 11.64 -9.01
C SER A 147 16.97 10.75 -8.02
N ILE A 148 16.88 11.21 -6.77
CA ILE A 148 16.10 10.58 -5.68
C ILE A 148 14.63 11.05 -5.73
N ALA A 149 14.26 11.85 -6.73
CA ALA A 149 12.98 12.56 -6.81
C ALA A 149 11.71 11.69 -6.99
N PRO A 150 11.68 10.53 -7.69
CA PRO A 150 10.41 9.83 -7.91
C PRO A 150 9.92 9.03 -6.68
N THR A 151 10.81 8.50 -5.83
CA THR A 151 10.38 7.57 -4.76
C THR A 151 9.65 8.27 -3.60
N ILE A 152 10.00 9.51 -3.28
CA ILE A 152 9.39 10.24 -2.16
C ILE A 152 7.94 10.64 -2.49
N LEU A 153 7.68 11.10 -3.72
CA LEU A 153 6.35 11.50 -4.14
C LEU A 153 5.42 10.29 -4.25
N GLN A 154 5.90 9.18 -4.84
CA GLN A 154 5.15 7.92 -4.89
C GLN A 154 4.77 7.41 -3.50
N HIS A 155 5.68 7.48 -2.53
CA HIS A 155 5.35 7.09 -1.15
C HIS A 155 4.28 8.01 -0.54
N ARG A 156 4.22 9.29 -0.91
CA ARG A 156 3.18 10.23 -0.45
C ARG A 156 1.84 10.00 -1.16
N LEU A 157 1.89 9.62 -2.43
CA LEU A 157 0.71 9.27 -3.21
C LEU A 157 0.16 7.89 -2.87
N ALA A 158 0.96 6.97 -2.35
CA ALA A 158 0.44 5.70 -1.84
C ALA A 158 -0.62 5.96 -0.75
N VAL A 159 -1.79 5.32 -0.89
CA VAL A 159 -2.86 5.43 0.11
C VAL A 159 -2.30 4.90 1.44
N ARG A 160 -2.10 5.80 2.41
CA ARG A 160 -1.59 5.42 3.73
C ARG A 160 -2.74 4.86 4.56
N TYR A 161 -2.65 3.59 4.91
CA TYR A 161 -3.63 2.88 5.73
C TYR A 161 -3.34 2.91 7.23
N HIS A 162 -2.28 3.60 7.63
CA HIS A 162 -1.87 3.65 9.03
C HIS A 162 -2.37 4.94 9.67
N ALA A 163 -3.33 4.79 10.61
CA ALA A 163 -3.43 5.73 11.70
C ALA A 163 -2.08 5.70 12.45
N THR A 164 -1.31 6.76 12.33
CA THR A 164 -0.11 6.91 13.16
C THR A 164 -0.53 7.18 14.60
N ALA A 165 0.39 7.06 15.56
CA ALA A 165 0.11 7.45 16.95
C ALA A 165 -0.33 8.93 17.08
N ALA A 166 -0.09 9.76 16.05
CA ALA A 166 -0.51 11.16 15.94
C ALA A 166 -1.87 11.36 15.23
N GLY A 167 -2.60 10.28 14.91
CA GLY A 167 -3.84 10.33 14.12
C GLY A 167 -3.62 10.05 12.62
N PRO A 168 -4.69 10.00 11.81
CA PRO A 168 -4.56 9.90 10.36
C PRO A 168 -3.97 11.21 9.82
N GLU A 169 -2.81 11.12 9.19
CA GLU A 169 -2.22 12.25 8.46
C GLU A 169 -3.21 12.66 7.33
N PRO A 170 -3.54 13.96 7.19
CA PRO A 170 -4.46 14.41 6.16
C PRO A 170 -3.90 14.08 4.77
N ASP A 171 -4.80 13.72 3.83
CA ASP A 171 -4.41 13.35 2.47
C ASP A 171 -3.64 14.50 1.80
N VAL A 172 -2.46 14.20 1.26
CA VAL A 172 -1.59 15.18 0.60
C VAL A 172 -2.28 15.85 -0.60
N LEU A 173 -3.20 15.14 -1.26
CA LEU A 173 -3.95 15.67 -2.39
C LEU A 173 -5.03 16.68 -1.99
N LEU A 174 -5.35 16.80 -0.69
CA LEU A 174 -6.29 17.80 -0.21
C LEU A 174 -5.82 19.23 -0.50
N ALA A 175 -4.50 19.44 -0.53
CA ALA A 175 -3.90 20.72 -0.91
C ALA A 175 -4.17 21.12 -2.38
N LEU A 176 -4.55 20.15 -3.23
CA LEU A 176 -4.87 20.36 -4.64
C LEU A 176 -6.39 20.43 -4.89
N ALA A 177 -7.21 20.37 -3.85
CA ALA A 177 -8.66 20.46 -3.99
C ALA A 177 -9.06 21.79 -4.69
N GLY A 178 -9.99 21.71 -5.64
CA GLY A 178 -10.39 22.86 -6.45
C GLY A 178 -9.39 23.30 -7.54
N THR A 179 -8.21 22.67 -7.63
CA THR A 179 -7.21 23.00 -8.66
C THR A 179 -7.50 22.31 -9.99
N HIS A 180 -7.99 21.07 -9.97
CA HIS A 180 -8.31 20.31 -11.17
C HIS A 180 -9.51 19.38 -10.92
N PRO A 181 -10.46 19.21 -11.86
CA PRO A 181 -11.66 18.37 -11.69
C PRO A 181 -11.40 16.89 -11.35
N ILE A 182 -10.17 16.41 -11.56
CA ILE A 182 -9.77 15.03 -11.23
C ILE A 182 -9.56 14.83 -9.73
N VAL A 183 -9.30 15.90 -8.99
CA VAL A 183 -8.87 15.81 -7.59
C VAL A 183 -10.03 15.37 -6.70
N GLU A 184 -11.25 15.88 -6.91
CA GLU A 184 -12.40 15.52 -6.09
C GLU A 184 -12.79 14.03 -6.23
N PRO A 185 -12.92 13.45 -7.45
CA PRO A 185 -13.13 12.02 -7.61
C PRO A 185 -12.02 11.17 -6.99
N LEU A 186 -10.76 11.62 -7.09
CA LEU A 186 -9.61 10.90 -6.55
C LEU A 186 -9.58 10.94 -5.01
N LEU A 187 -9.90 12.07 -4.39
CA LEU A 187 -10.03 12.17 -2.93
C LEU A 187 -11.16 11.29 -2.41
N GLU A 188 -12.30 11.23 -3.10
CA GLU A 188 -13.39 10.34 -2.74
C GLU A 188 -12.99 8.86 -2.87
N TYR A 189 -12.32 8.51 -3.97
CA TYR A 189 -11.80 7.16 -4.19
C TYR A 189 -10.90 6.73 -3.02
N ARG A 190 -9.91 7.56 -2.68
CA ARG A 190 -8.97 7.30 -1.59
C ARG A 190 -9.65 7.23 -0.23
N ALA A 191 -10.68 8.04 0.01
CA ALA A 191 -11.46 7.99 1.25
C ALA A 191 -12.24 6.67 1.40
N ILE A 192 -12.79 6.11 0.31
CA ILE A 192 -13.43 4.79 0.35
C ILE A 192 -12.39 3.70 0.59
N VAL A 193 -11.29 3.74 -0.16
CA VAL A 193 -10.21 2.75 -0.05
C VAL A 193 -9.61 2.73 1.37
N ALA A 194 -9.34 3.89 1.96
CA ALA A 194 -8.76 4.02 3.30
C ALA A 194 -9.65 3.47 4.44
N ARG A 195 -10.96 3.31 4.24
CA ARG A 195 -11.87 2.71 5.24
C ARG A 195 -11.60 1.24 5.49
N HIS A 196 -10.93 0.56 4.55
CA HIS A 196 -10.67 -0.86 4.60
C HIS A 196 -9.17 -1.10 4.53
N ALA A 197 -8.60 -1.69 5.58
CA ALA A 197 -7.19 -2.05 5.57
C ALA A 197 -6.88 -3.00 4.40
N PRO A 198 -5.72 -2.85 3.74
CA PRO A 198 -5.27 -3.80 2.73
C PRO A 198 -4.89 -5.12 3.40
N PHE A 199 -4.69 -6.15 2.58
CA PHE A 199 -4.12 -7.38 3.09
C PHE A 199 -2.71 -7.16 3.65
N ALA A 200 -2.32 -8.05 4.55
CA ALA A 200 -0.97 -8.03 5.11
C ALA A 200 0.08 -8.14 3.99
N PRO A 201 1.13 -7.30 4.00
CA PRO A 201 2.24 -7.46 3.06
C PRO A 201 2.94 -8.80 3.29
N ARG A 202 3.66 -9.31 2.28
CA ARG A 202 4.33 -10.63 2.36
C ARG A 202 5.16 -10.79 3.63
N ALA A 203 5.93 -9.78 4.03
CA ALA A 203 6.72 -9.85 5.26
C ALA A 203 5.87 -10.09 6.53
N LEU A 204 4.70 -9.47 6.63
CA LEU A 204 3.79 -9.69 7.76
C LEU A 204 3.08 -11.04 7.64
N TYR A 205 2.65 -11.43 6.44
CA TYR A 205 2.12 -12.77 6.17
C TYR A 205 3.08 -13.86 6.65
N GLU A 206 4.36 -13.80 6.26
CA GLU A 206 5.39 -14.76 6.66
C GLU A 206 5.67 -14.76 8.17
N ARG A 207 5.45 -13.64 8.86
CA ARG A 207 5.53 -13.59 10.33
C ARG A 207 4.37 -14.33 10.98
N VAL A 208 3.15 -14.07 10.51
CA VAL A 208 1.94 -14.77 10.98
C VAL A 208 2.06 -16.28 10.71
N ARG A 209 2.51 -16.64 9.50
CA ARG A 209 2.73 -18.02 9.05
C ARG A 209 3.69 -18.81 9.95
N ARG A 210 4.72 -18.14 10.48
CA ARG A 210 5.71 -18.71 11.42
C ARG A 210 5.28 -18.65 12.90
N GLY A 211 4.06 -18.19 13.19
CA GLY A 211 3.58 -18.03 14.57
C GLY A 211 4.20 -16.85 15.34
N ALA A 212 4.92 -15.95 14.65
CA ALA A 212 5.56 -14.78 15.25
C ALA A 212 4.60 -13.58 15.34
N ILE A 213 3.48 -13.78 16.04
CA ILE A 213 2.35 -12.83 16.14
C ILE A 213 2.51 -11.81 17.28
N GLY A 214 3.61 -11.88 18.05
CA GLY A 214 3.88 -10.94 19.15
C GLY A 214 3.76 -9.47 18.70
N GLY A 215 2.83 -8.74 19.31
CA GLY A 215 2.64 -7.30 19.11
C GLY A 215 1.84 -6.86 17.88
N VAL A 216 1.24 -7.78 17.09
CA VAL A 216 0.44 -7.41 15.91
C VAL A 216 -1.05 -7.60 16.18
N SER A 217 -1.84 -6.51 16.14
CA SER A 217 -3.30 -6.57 16.14
C SER A 217 -3.79 -6.89 14.71
N LEU A 218 -4.29 -8.10 14.49
CA LEU A 218 -4.94 -8.50 13.23
C LEU A 218 -6.44 -8.22 13.32
N LYS A 219 -6.94 -7.28 12.52
CA LYS A 219 -8.39 -7.05 12.37
C LYS A 219 -8.97 -8.04 11.36
N LEU A 220 -9.56 -9.12 11.87
CA LEU A 220 -10.25 -10.11 11.07
C LEU A 220 -11.67 -9.65 10.72
N ARG A 221 -12.01 -9.64 9.42
CA ARG A 221 -13.39 -9.46 8.94
C ARG A 221 -13.82 -10.69 8.17
N ALA A 222 -14.77 -11.44 8.71
CA ALA A 222 -15.44 -12.53 8.00
C ALA A 222 -16.81 -12.05 7.52
N ARG A 223 -17.12 -12.27 6.23
CA ARG A 223 -18.47 -12.07 5.67
C ARG A 223 -19.08 -13.44 5.37
N LEU A 224 -20.05 -13.84 6.18
CA LEU A 224 -20.86 -15.03 5.94
C LEU A 224 -21.99 -14.66 4.97
N HIS A 225 -21.89 -15.11 3.72
CA HIS A 225 -23.01 -15.02 2.78
C HIS A 225 -23.96 -16.19 3.02
N ARG A 226 -25.18 -15.91 3.48
CA ARG A 226 -26.25 -16.89 3.64
C ARG A 226 -26.70 -17.34 2.24
N ARG A 227 -26.69 -18.64 1.98
CA ARG A 227 -27.37 -19.22 0.81
C ARG A 227 -28.88 -19.07 1.02
N GLU A 228 -29.56 -18.36 0.13
CA GLU A 228 -30.98 -18.59 -0.07
C GLU A 228 -31.11 -19.96 -0.74
N VAL A 229 -31.83 -20.86 -0.07
CA VAL A 229 -32.19 -22.21 -0.52
C VAL A 229 -33.64 -22.15 -0.95
#